data_AF-A0A9Q8YG17-F1
#
_entry.id   AF-A0A9Q8YG17-F1
#
_cell.length_a   1.000
_cell.length_b   1.000
_cell.length_c   1.000
_cell.angle_alpha   90.00
_cell.angle_beta   90.00
_cell.angle_gamma   90.00
#
_symmetry.space_group_name_H-M   'P 1'
#
loop_
_entity.id
_entity.type
_entity.pdbx_description
1 polymer ?
#
loop_
_entity_poly.entity_id
_entity_poly.type
_entity_poly.pdbx_seq_one_letter_code
_entity_poly.pdbx_strand_id
1 'polypeptide(L)'
;MAAAALLVEQSQTPSIIVERKPCLGECPVYRFQVSASGGMFEGRRFTSVHGEQSFSITPKEWSTFQSALAPHRPQGTETITVGHARCRQFATDHASVSVTWIEVGRSDQLVFNFGCRDPRNDALARTLADAPDLLQVGKLIEDRRLEDGAWDRPAK
;
A
#
# COMPACT_ATOMS: atom_id res chain seq x y z
N MET A 1 -30.12 23.23 -28.57
CA MET A 1 -29.29 22.04 -28.85
C MET A 1 -27.92 22.49 -29.32
N ALA A 2 -26.91 22.35 -28.48
CA ALA A 2 -25.50 22.12 -28.84
C ALA A 2 -24.76 21.90 -27.52
N ALA A 3 -24.32 20.66 -27.32
CA ALA A 3 -23.66 20.19 -26.12
C ALA A 3 -22.33 20.92 -25.93
N ALA A 4 -22.22 21.67 -24.84
CA ALA A 4 -20.91 21.99 -24.27
C ALA A 4 -20.42 20.71 -23.60
N ALA A 5 -19.79 19.85 -24.40
CA ALA A 5 -18.88 18.84 -23.90
C ALA A 5 -17.74 19.57 -23.17
N LEU A 6 -17.93 19.86 -21.88
CA LEU A 6 -16.80 19.81 -20.96
C LEU A 6 -16.41 18.33 -20.91
N LEU A 7 -15.57 17.96 -21.87
CA LEU A 7 -14.62 16.89 -21.70
C LEU A 7 -13.95 17.19 -20.35
N VAL A 8 -14.38 16.47 -19.32
CA VAL A 8 -13.52 16.22 -18.19
C VAL A 8 -12.32 15.57 -18.82
N GLU A 9 -11.29 16.38 -19.04
CA GLU A 9 -9.94 15.95 -19.31
C GLU A 9 -9.57 15.15 -18.07
N GLN A 10 -9.94 13.86 -18.08
CA GLN A 10 -9.54 12.87 -17.12
C GLN A 10 -8.05 12.72 -17.35
N SER A 11 -7.27 13.65 -16.82
CA SER A 11 -5.85 13.50 -16.62
C SER A 11 -5.70 12.23 -15.81
N GLN A 12 -5.53 11.10 -16.50
CA GLN A 12 -5.30 9.79 -15.92
C GLN A 12 -3.87 9.82 -15.38
N THR A 13 -3.68 10.59 -14.31
CA THR A 13 -2.43 10.64 -13.59
C THR A 13 -2.17 9.22 -13.07
N PRO A 14 -1.01 8.64 -13.38
CA PRO A 14 -0.64 7.35 -12.84
C PRO A 14 -0.82 7.35 -11.33
N SER A 15 -1.41 6.28 -10.81
CA SER A 15 -1.67 6.14 -9.39
C SER A 15 -1.34 4.74 -8.90
N ILE A 16 -0.98 4.65 -7.64
CA ILE A 16 -0.72 3.39 -6.97
C ILE A 16 -1.70 3.27 -5.82
N ILE A 17 -2.34 2.11 -5.73
CA ILE A 17 -3.27 1.76 -4.66
C ILE A 17 -2.62 0.69 -3.81
N VAL A 18 -2.53 0.95 -2.51
CA VAL A 18 -2.07 -0.03 -1.53
C VAL A 18 -3.23 -0.36 -0.61
N GLU A 19 -3.51 -1.65 -0.42
CA GLU A 19 -4.53 -2.11 0.52
C GLU A 19 -3.96 -3.20 1.42
N ARG A 20 -4.09 -3.02 2.73
CA ARG A 20 -3.69 -4.01 3.73
C ARG A 20 -4.93 -4.68 4.31
N LYS A 21 -5.00 -6.00 4.18
CA LYS A 21 -6.11 -6.84 4.65
C LYS A 21 -5.91 -7.22 6.13
N PRO A 22 -6.98 -7.70 6.80
CA PRO A 22 -6.89 -8.17 8.18
C PRO A 22 -5.89 -9.32 8.38
N CYS A 23 -5.49 -9.51 9.64
CA CYS A 23 -4.71 -10.64 10.13
C CYS A 23 -5.41 -11.24 11.36
N LEU A 24 -4.92 -12.35 11.91
CA LEU A 24 -5.40 -12.83 13.21
C LEU A 24 -4.69 -12.03 14.31
N GLY A 25 -5.33 -10.96 14.77
CA GLY A 25 -4.78 -10.02 15.75
C GLY A 25 -5.20 -8.57 15.47
N GLU A 26 -4.36 -7.62 15.88
CA GLU A 26 -4.63 -6.18 15.81
C GLU A 26 -3.82 -5.48 14.71
N CYS A 27 -3.71 -6.12 13.54
CA CYS A 27 -3.04 -5.53 12.39
C CYS A 27 -3.87 -4.36 11.79
N PRO A 28 -3.26 -3.21 11.47
CA PRO A 28 -3.98 -2.12 10.79
C PRO A 28 -4.54 -2.59 9.44
N VAL A 29 -5.80 -2.26 9.21
CA VAL A 29 -6.55 -2.49 7.98
C VAL A 29 -6.84 -1.14 7.35
N TYR A 30 -6.32 -0.92 6.16
CA TYR A 30 -6.42 0.35 5.46
C TYR A 30 -6.31 0.18 3.95
N ARG A 31 -6.65 1.26 3.26
CA ARG A 31 -6.38 1.46 1.84
C ARG A 31 -5.84 2.86 1.65
N PHE A 32 -4.89 3.06 0.75
CA PHE A 32 -4.62 4.38 0.22
C PHE A 32 -4.38 4.35 -1.28
N GLN A 33 -4.77 5.43 -1.95
CA GLN A 33 -4.42 5.72 -3.33
C GLN A 33 -3.54 6.96 -3.34
N VAL A 34 -2.48 6.91 -4.14
CA VAL A 34 -1.52 8.01 -4.26
C VAL A 34 -1.16 8.23 -5.72
N SER A 35 -1.02 9.49 -6.11
CA SER A 35 -0.56 9.93 -7.42
C SER A 35 0.35 11.15 -7.27
N ALA A 36 0.83 11.71 -8.37
CA ALA A 36 1.61 12.94 -8.35
C ALA A 36 0.85 14.17 -7.77
N SER A 37 -0.48 14.13 -7.68
CA SER A 37 -1.30 15.25 -7.20
C SER A 37 -1.64 15.19 -5.71
N GLY A 38 -1.32 14.08 -5.02
CA GLY A 38 -1.72 13.85 -3.63
C GLY A 38 -2.17 12.41 -3.41
N GLY A 39 -2.78 12.17 -2.25
CA GLY A 39 -3.36 10.88 -1.95
C GLY A 39 -4.61 10.94 -1.08
N MET A 40 -5.31 9.81 -1.06
CA MET A 40 -6.48 9.55 -0.24
C MET A 40 -6.22 8.29 0.57
N PHE A 41 -6.36 8.39 1.88
CA PHE A 41 -6.26 7.29 2.83
C PHE A 41 -7.65 6.92 3.35
N GLU A 42 -7.90 5.64 3.55
CA GLU A 42 -9.09 5.09 4.19
C GLU A 42 -8.64 4.14 5.30
N GLY A 43 -8.73 4.60 6.55
CA GLY A 43 -8.44 3.80 7.73
C GLY A 43 -9.67 3.02 8.18
N ARG A 44 -9.57 1.70 8.32
CA ARG A 44 -10.73 0.85 8.63
C ARG A 44 -10.68 0.29 10.04
N ARG A 45 -9.61 -0.42 10.40
CA ARG A 45 -9.46 -1.05 11.73
C ARG A 45 -8.02 -0.93 12.20
N PHE A 46 -7.84 -0.73 13.51
CA PHE A 46 -6.53 -0.68 14.17
C PHE A 46 -5.58 0.35 13.53
N THR A 47 -6.13 1.44 12.99
CA THR A 47 -5.38 2.58 12.44
C THR A 47 -5.52 3.79 13.35
N SER A 48 -4.52 4.69 13.37
CA SER A 48 -4.61 5.95 14.13
C SER A 48 -5.76 6.85 13.67
N VAL A 49 -5.98 6.92 12.35
CA VAL A 49 -7.11 7.64 11.74
C VAL A 49 -8.10 6.64 11.16
N HIS A 50 -9.38 6.87 11.40
CA HIS A 50 -10.48 6.09 10.82
C HIS A 50 -11.24 6.92 9.78
N GLY A 51 -11.72 6.26 8.73
CA GLY A 51 -12.42 6.91 7.62
C GLY A 51 -11.48 7.48 6.56
N GLU A 52 -12.04 8.29 5.67
CA GLU A 52 -11.33 8.91 4.56
C GLU A 52 -10.58 10.18 5.00
N GLN A 53 -9.30 10.27 4.62
CA GLN A 53 -8.44 11.40 4.91
C GLN A 53 -7.54 11.68 3.70
N SER A 54 -7.62 12.89 3.16
CA SER A 54 -6.67 13.33 2.13
C SER A 54 -5.31 13.68 2.76
N PHE A 55 -4.25 13.45 2.00
CA PHE A 55 -2.89 13.84 2.37
C PHE A 55 -2.14 14.41 1.17
N SER A 56 -1.23 15.34 1.44
CA SER A 56 -0.36 15.93 0.42
C SER A 56 0.88 15.07 0.20
N ILE A 57 1.47 15.20 -0.98
CA ILE A 57 2.71 14.54 -1.35
C ILE A 57 3.63 15.53 -2.07
N THR A 58 4.92 15.47 -1.76
CA THR A 58 5.94 16.20 -2.51
C THR A 58 6.38 15.40 -3.73
N PRO A 59 6.88 16.04 -4.80
CA PRO A 59 7.43 15.31 -5.94
C PRO A 59 8.54 14.32 -5.58
N LYS A 60 9.31 14.61 -4.52
CA LYS A 60 10.38 13.73 -4.02
C LYS A 60 9.84 12.48 -3.31
N GLU A 61 8.82 12.62 -2.47
CA GLU A 61 8.14 11.48 -1.85
C GLU A 61 7.51 10.58 -2.92
N TRP A 62 6.86 11.17 -3.92
CA TRP A 62 6.27 10.42 -5.04
C TRP A 62 7.29 9.63 -5.86
N SER A 63 8.43 10.24 -6.21
CA SER A 63 9.48 9.54 -6.96
C SER A 63 10.16 8.46 -6.12
N THR A 64 10.36 8.69 -4.82
CA THR A 64 10.95 7.73 -3.88
C THR A 64 10.04 6.51 -3.70
N PHE A 65 8.75 6.74 -3.48
CA PHE A 65 7.75 5.69 -3.33
C PHE A 65 7.64 4.80 -4.58
N GLN A 66 7.56 5.42 -5.77
CA GLN A 66 7.56 4.67 -7.03
C GLN A 66 8.84 3.86 -7.22
N SER A 67 10.01 4.46 -6.97
CA SER A 67 11.30 3.81 -7.15
C SER A 67 11.49 2.62 -6.20
N ALA A 68 10.99 2.72 -4.97
CA ALA A 68 11.02 1.62 -4.01
C ALA A 68 10.18 0.42 -4.48
N LEU A 69 9.00 0.68 -5.05
CA LEU A 69 8.07 -0.36 -5.50
C LEU A 69 8.37 -0.93 -6.89
N ALA A 70 9.05 -0.17 -7.76
CA ALA A 70 9.30 -0.54 -9.14
C ALA A 70 9.95 -1.93 -9.35
N PRO A 71 10.95 -2.36 -8.55
CA PRO A 71 11.57 -3.68 -8.69
C PRO A 71 10.61 -4.86 -8.46
N HIS A 72 9.48 -4.60 -7.79
CA HIS A 72 8.51 -5.62 -7.37
C HIS A 72 7.23 -5.60 -8.20
N ARG A 73 7.10 -4.69 -9.16
CA ARG A 73 5.92 -4.57 -10.02
C ARG A 73 5.89 -5.74 -11.03
N PRO A 74 4.87 -6.60 -11.01
CA PRO A 74 4.75 -7.68 -11.98
C PRO A 74 4.29 -7.15 -13.34
N GLN A 75 4.35 -8.01 -14.36
CA GLN A 75 3.63 -7.79 -15.62
C GLN A 75 2.26 -8.48 -15.49
N GLY A 76 1.18 -7.71 -15.38
CA GLY A 76 -0.16 -8.21 -15.06
C GLY A 76 -0.35 -8.45 -13.57
N THR A 77 -0.88 -9.60 -13.19
CA THR A 77 -1.19 -9.93 -11.79
C THR A 77 -0.32 -11.06 -11.26
N GLU A 78 0.32 -10.84 -10.11
CA GLU A 78 1.03 -11.88 -9.34
C GLU A 78 0.46 -12.00 -7.92
N THR A 79 0.14 -13.21 -7.49
CA THR A 79 -0.37 -13.51 -6.14
C THR A 79 0.59 -14.46 -5.43
N ILE A 80 1.39 -13.92 -4.52
CA ILE A 80 2.34 -14.64 -3.68
C ILE A 80 1.71 -14.85 -2.30
N THR A 81 0.92 -15.90 -2.19
CA THR A 81 0.26 -16.33 -0.95
C THR A 81 0.49 -17.84 -0.74
N VAL A 82 -0.14 -18.43 0.27
CA VAL A 82 -0.06 -19.87 0.54
C VAL A 82 -0.30 -20.70 -0.73
N GLY A 83 0.58 -21.68 -0.97
CA GLY A 83 0.55 -22.53 -2.17
C GLY A 83 1.30 -21.97 -3.38
N HIS A 84 1.73 -20.71 -3.35
CA HIS A 84 2.58 -20.16 -4.41
C HIS A 84 3.99 -20.77 -4.37
N ALA A 85 4.64 -20.89 -5.53
CA ALA A 85 6.00 -21.42 -5.63
C ALA A 85 7.01 -20.63 -4.79
N ARG A 86 6.74 -19.34 -4.55
CA ARG A 86 7.49 -18.41 -3.68
C ARG A 86 7.03 -18.34 -2.22
N CYS A 87 6.17 -19.27 -1.78
CA CYS A 87 5.62 -19.29 -0.43
C CYS A 87 5.59 -20.73 0.10
N ARG A 88 6.75 -21.39 0.09
CA ARG A 88 6.88 -22.77 0.61
C ARG A 88 6.96 -22.80 2.13
N GLN A 89 7.61 -21.81 2.71
CA GLN A 89 7.60 -21.55 4.15
C GLN A 89 6.51 -20.53 4.47
N PHE A 90 5.45 -20.98 5.14
CA PHE A 90 4.30 -20.15 5.46
C PHE A 90 4.05 -20.12 6.98
N ALA A 91 4.02 -18.92 7.55
CA ALA A 91 3.53 -18.65 8.90
C ALA A 91 2.08 -18.15 8.81
N THR A 92 1.19 -18.69 9.64
CA THR A 92 -0.21 -18.27 9.70
C THR A 92 -0.35 -16.88 10.33
N ASP A 93 -1.59 -16.36 10.36
CA ASP A 93 -1.96 -15.19 11.15
C ASP A 93 -1.39 -13.85 10.68
N HIS A 94 -0.66 -13.83 9.56
CA HIS A 94 -0.13 -12.65 8.93
C HIS A 94 -1.10 -12.01 7.92
N ALA A 95 -1.07 -10.68 7.86
CA ALA A 95 -1.84 -9.90 6.90
C ALA A 95 -1.38 -10.16 5.45
N SER A 96 -2.29 -9.92 4.50
CA SER A 96 -1.95 -9.71 3.11
C SER A 96 -1.93 -8.22 2.77
N VAL A 97 -1.11 -7.84 1.81
CA VAL A 97 -1.12 -6.52 1.17
C VAL A 97 -1.31 -6.70 -0.33
N SER A 98 -2.07 -5.81 -0.95
CA SER A 98 -2.12 -5.66 -2.39
C SER A 98 -1.59 -4.30 -2.81
N VAL A 99 -0.83 -4.27 -3.90
CA VAL A 99 -0.36 -3.06 -4.56
C VAL A 99 -0.85 -3.11 -5.99
N THR A 100 -1.58 -2.09 -6.42
CA THR A 100 -2.12 -1.98 -7.78
C THR A 100 -1.56 -0.72 -8.42
N TRP A 101 -0.87 -0.87 -9.54
CA TRP A 101 -0.38 0.24 -10.36
C TRP A 101 -1.40 0.50 -11.46
N ILE A 102 -1.83 1.75 -11.58
CA ILE A 102 -2.79 2.19 -12.58
C ILE A 102 -2.12 3.24 -13.45
N GLU A 103 -2.06 2.96 -14.75
CA GLU A 103 -1.55 3.83 -15.79
C GLU A 103 -2.55 3.90 -16.96
N VAL A 104 -2.30 4.77 -17.92
CA VAL A 104 -3.13 4.87 -19.13
C VAL A 104 -3.08 3.55 -19.89
N GLY A 105 -4.22 2.85 -19.94
CA GLY A 105 -4.36 1.58 -20.66
C GLY A 105 -3.65 0.37 -20.03
N ARG A 106 -3.10 0.49 -18.82
CA ARG A 106 -2.36 -0.58 -18.14
C ARG A 106 -2.67 -0.63 -16.65
N SER A 107 -2.86 -1.84 -16.13
CA SER A 107 -2.96 -2.12 -14.70
C SER A 107 -2.14 -3.36 -14.36
N ASP A 108 -1.29 -3.25 -13.34
CA ASP A 108 -0.56 -4.39 -12.78
C ASP A 108 -0.91 -4.52 -11.29
N GLN A 109 -0.89 -5.74 -10.76
CA GLN A 109 -1.23 -5.99 -9.36
C GLN A 109 -0.32 -7.04 -8.75
N LEU A 110 0.21 -6.72 -7.56
CA LEU A 110 0.89 -7.67 -6.69
C LEU A 110 0.02 -7.90 -5.45
N VAL A 111 -0.20 -9.17 -5.10
CA VAL A 111 -0.77 -9.57 -3.81
C VAL A 111 0.29 -10.39 -3.07
N PHE A 112 0.62 -9.99 -1.85
CA PHE A 112 1.62 -10.66 -1.02
C PHE A 112 1.07 -10.92 0.38
N ASN A 113 1.24 -12.13 0.90
CA ASN A 113 0.98 -12.41 2.31
C ASN A 113 2.29 -12.40 3.11
N PHE A 114 2.35 -11.60 4.19
CA PHE A 114 3.55 -11.46 5.02
C PHE A 114 3.94 -12.74 5.77
N GLY A 115 3.07 -13.75 5.78
CA GLY A 115 3.36 -15.10 6.24
C GLY A 115 4.28 -15.89 5.32
N CYS A 116 4.50 -15.46 4.07
CA CYS A 116 5.44 -16.12 3.16
C CYS A 116 6.90 -15.79 3.52
N ARG A 117 7.55 -16.69 4.28
CA ARG A 117 8.88 -16.50 4.89
C ARG A 117 10.07 -17.01 4.07
N ASP A 118 9.86 -17.44 2.82
CA ASP A 118 10.98 -17.83 1.96
C ASP A 118 11.98 -16.66 1.80
N PRO A 119 13.30 -16.84 2.02
CA PRO A 119 14.28 -15.74 2.05
C PRO A 119 14.36 -14.87 0.79
N ARG A 120 14.01 -15.45 -0.37
CA ARG A 120 13.89 -14.71 -1.65
C ARG A 120 12.83 -13.61 -1.63
N ASN A 121 11.93 -13.60 -0.64
CA ASN A 121 10.92 -12.56 -0.47
C ASN A 121 11.35 -11.47 0.51
N ASP A 122 12.52 -11.57 1.17
CA ASP A 122 12.91 -10.64 2.24
C ASP A 122 12.92 -9.19 1.78
N ALA A 123 13.50 -8.94 0.60
CA ALA A 123 13.51 -7.60 0.00
C ALA A 123 12.09 -7.09 -0.30
N LEU A 124 11.25 -7.95 -0.88
CA LEU A 124 9.86 -7.62 -1.18
C LEU A 124 9.06 -7.30 0.11
N ALA A 125 9.15 -8.17 1.10
CA ALA A 125 8.42 -8.04 2.36
C ALA A 125 8.82 -6.75 3.09
N ARG A 126 10.12 -6.42 3.14
CA ARG A 126 10.61 -5.16 3.73
C ARG A 126 10.09 -3.95 2.96
N THR A 127 10.25 -3.93 1.63
CA THR A 127 9.75 -2.82 0.81
C THR A 127 8.26 -2.59 1.01
N LEU A 128 7.43 -3.64 1.02
CA LEU A 128 5.99 -3.50 1.21
C LEU A 128 5.60 -3.06 2.62
N ALA A 129 6.36 -3.45 3.64
CA ALA A 129 6.15 -3.00 5.02
C ALA A 129 6.53 -1.53 5.21
N ASP A 130 7.64 -1.10 4.61
CA ASP A 130 8.20 0.25 4.77
C ASP A 130 7.58 1.28 3.80
N ALA A 131 6.92 0.83 2.73
CA ALA A 131 6.36 1.71 1.70
C ALA A 131 5.44 2.84 2.23
N PRO A 132 4.55 2.61 3.21
CA PRO A 132 3.72 3.67 3.77
C PRO A 132 4.53 4.79 4.45
N ASP A 133 5.69 4.48 5.03
CA ASP A 133 6.54 5.45 5.75
C ASP A 133 7.33 6.37 4.81
N LEU A 134 7.38 6.03 3.52
CA LEU A 134 7.92 6.90 2.48
C LEU A 134 6.99 8.10 2.18
N LEU A 135 5.78 8.08 2.73
CA LEU A 135 4.73 9.07 2.53
C LEU A 135 4.21 9.55 3.88
N GLN A 136 3.47 10.67 3.88
CA GLN A 136 2.78 11.15 5.08
C GLN A 136 1.70 10.18 5.61
N VAL A 137 1.30 9.18 4.81
CA VAL A 137 0.28 8.19 5.17
C VAL A 137 0.71 7.28 6.32
N GLY A 138 2.02 7.06 6.54
CA GLY A 138 2.52 6.26 7.66
C GLY A 138 1.95 6.72 9.01
N LYS A 139 1.88 8.04 9.22
CA LYS A 139 1.31 8.67 10.44
C LYS A 139 -0.20 8.44 10.61
N LEU A 140 -0.92 8.21 9.51
CA LEU A 140 -2.37 7.94 9.52
C LEU A 140 -2.67 6.48 9.87
N ILE A 141 -1.71 5.58 9.58
CA ILE A 141 -1.79 4.16 9.87
C ILE A 141 -1.46 3.94 11.34
N GLU A 142 -0.29 4.37 11.79
CA GLU A 142 0.20 4.19 13.15
C GLU A 142 1.01 5.44 13.57
N ASP A 143 0.84 5.95 14.79
CA ASP A 143 1.46 7.22 15.20
C ASP A 143 2.98 7.11 15.50
N ARG A 144 3.56 5.89 15.37
CA ARG A 144 5.00 5.52 15.20
C ARG A 144 5.31 4.13 15.79
N ARG A 145 6.08 3.31 15.06
CA ARG A 145 6.80 2.14 15.62
C ARG A 145 7.95 2.66 16.49
N LEU A 146 7.97 2.34 17.79
CA LEU A 146 9.11 2.68 18.66
C LEU A 146 10.35 1.91 18.17
N GLU A 147 11.55 2.51 18.31
CA GLU A 147 12.81 1.98 17.78
C GLU A 147 13.18 0.58 18.34
N ASP A 148 12.54 0.15 19.42
CA ASP A 148 12.67 -1.16 20.07
C ASP A 148 11.63 -2.20 19.63
N GLY A 149 10.70 -1.85 18.74
CA GLY A 149 9.60 -2.71 18.32
C GLY A 149 8.39 -2.71 19.27
N ALA A 150 8.36 -1.84 20.27
CA ALA A 150 7.19 -1.64 21.12
C ALA A 150 6.15 -0.71 20.46
N TRP A 151 4.89 -0.92 20.86
CA TRP A 151 3.74 -0.19 20.36
C TRP A 151 3.41 0.95 21.31
N ASP A 152 3.63 2.21 20.90
CA ASP A 152 3.08 3.35 21.64
C ASP A 152 1.63 3.56 21.18
N ARG A 153 0.68 3.33 22.09
CA ARG A 153 -0.74 3.59 21.84
C ARG A 153 -1.09 4.87 22.58
N PRO A 154 -1.71 5.88 21.93
CA PRO A 154 -2.29 6.98 22.68
C PRO A 154 -3.28 6.40 23.69
N ALA A 155 -3.05 6.71 24.96
CA ALA A 155 -3.94 6.33 26.04
C ALA A 155 -5.34 6.89 25.72
N LYS A 156 -6.36 6.05 25.94
CA LYS A 156 -7.77 6.41 25.75
C LYS A 156 -8.15 7.67 26.51
#